data_AF-A0A6P5YPB5-F1
#
_entry.id   AF-A0A6P5YPB5-F1
#
_cell.length_a   1.000
_cell.length_b   1.000
_cell.length_c   1.000
_cell.angle_alpha   90.00
_cell.angle_beta   90.00
_cell.angle_gamma   90.00
#
_symmetry.space_group_name_H-M   'P 1'
#
loop_
_entity.id
_entity.type
_entity.pdbx_description
1 polymer ?
#
loop_
_entity_poly.entity_id
_entity_poly.type
_entity_poly.pdbx_seq_one_letter_code
_entity_poly.pdbx_strand_id
1 'polypeptide(L)'
;MIFQFLLPITSAFCLRSWRCCGTLCMLGLFIQSFLGCLQIKVILICLYSGYTSEQVFAFQSLTQYYTNQMALCVQNHANVLPIDTSNEFPGYACLLGHILETARAALSQPDCSFEMAIDLAAVTTFLLESLPPIKSSSRESSTVGEDDMTIGDEVVEITLDDNLERQITNAVDSCFLLQLANVLFGGISTVCGSHNEGPDDKEVAAVAVACAFLHVTFNTLPLERIMTILAYRTELVPVLWNFMKRCHLNQKWSSFAERFSYLLGDAPSWLLPLSVFCPVYKHMLMIVDNEEFFEEEKPLSLKDFRCLIVILRQALWQLLWVNPSAHPSSGKSVSNTFARKRHPIEATQNRVGTVATELLSQLQDWNSRQQFTPHTDFHADGVNDFFISQAAMEGTKACDILKQAPFLIPFTSRVKIFTSQLASVRQRQGAHGVFPRNRFRIRRDHILEDAYNQMSALSGEDLRGLIRVTFVNEFGEEEAGIDSGGIFKDFMEDITRAAFDVWYGLFKETSDHLLYPNPGSGMIHEQHIQFFHFLGTLPAKGLLIRHNVTL
;
A
#
# COMPACT_ATOMS: atom_id res chain seq x y z
N MET A 1 -29.39 37.89 21.17
CA MET A 1 -30.80 38.05 21.61
C MET A 1 -31.63 36.77 21.52
N ILE A 2 -31.50 35.95 20.47
CA ILE A 2 -32.22 34.65 20.34
C ILE A 2 -31.70 33.57 21.32
N PHE A 3 -30.40 33.59 21.65
CA PHE A 3 -29.76 32.63 22.56
C PHE A 3 -30.26 32.70 24.03
N GLN A 4 -30.66 33.88 24.49
CA GLN A 4 -31.08 34.12 25.87
C GLN A 4 -32.50 33.58 26.16
N PHE A 5 -33.25 33.25 25.11
CA PHE A 5 -34.58 32.64 25.20
C PHE A 5 -34.59 31.12 25.03
N LEU A 6 -33.63 30.52 24.31
CA LEU A 6 -33.66 29.08 24.00
C LEU A 6 -32.97 28.19 25.06
N LEU A 7 -31.99 28.71 25.80
CA LEU A 7 -31.31 27.96 26.87
C LEU A 7 -32.23 27.64 28.08
N PRO A 8 -33.07 28.58 28.58
CA PRO A 8 -33.93 28.31 29.73
C PRO A 8 -35.11 27.38 29.41
N ILE A 9 -35.67 27.48 28.19
CA ILE A 9 -36.85 26.70 27.77
C ILE A 9 -36.51 25.21 27.63
N THR A 10 -35.27 24.87 27.28
CA THR A 10 -34.80 23.48 27.13
C THR A 10 -34.42 22.83 28.46
N SER A 11 -33.86 23.59 29.41
CA SER A 11 -33.61 23.10 30.78
C SER A 11 -34.91 22.72 31.53
N ALA A 12 -36.01 23.43 31.26
CA ALA A 12 -37.31 23.17 31.87
C ALA A 12 -38.03 21.93 31.29
N PHE A 13 -37.73 21.53 30.06
CA PHE A 13 -38.33 20.36 29.41
C PHE A 13 -37.63 19.04 29.79
N CYS A 14 -36.36 19.08 30.19
CA CYS A 14 -35.57 17.89 30.53
C CYS A 14 -35.89 17.30 31.94
N LEU A 15 -36.56 18.07 32.80
CA LEU A 15 -36.72 17.75 34.24
C LEU A 15 -38.12 17.33 34.69
N ARG A 16 -39.09 17.12 33.78
CA ARG A 16 -40.40 16.57 34.16
C ARG A 16 -40.62 15.18 33.59
N SER A 17 -40.75 14.21 34.49
CA SER A 17 -41.20 12.84 34.22
C SER A 17 -42.60 12.86 33.60
N TRP A 18 -42.71 12.53 32.31
CA TRP A 18 -44.01 12.28 31.67
C TRP A 18 -44.42 10.83 31.95
N ARG A 19 -45.40 10.65 32.84
CA ARG A 19 -46.10 9.36 33.01
C ARG A 19 -47.13 9.19 31.89
N CYS A 20 -46.97 8.10 31.11
CA CYS A 20 -47.94 7.36 30.29
C CYS A 20 -48.81 8.09 29.24
N CYS A 21 -48.60 7.78 27.95
CA CYS A 21 -49.57 7.18 27.01
C CYS A 21 -48.90 6.89 25.65
N GLY A 22 -49.12 5.71 25.05
CA GLY A 22 -48.31 5.15 23.95
C GLY A 22 -48.17 5.99 22.68
N THR A 23 -49.14 6.86 22.35
CA THR A 23 -49.09 7.73 21.16
C THR A 23 -48.37 9.05 21.40
N LEU A 24 -48.36 9.55 22.65
CA LEU A 24 -47.61 10.74 23.07
C LEU A 24 -46.11 10.46 23.22
N CYS A 25 -45.73 9.20 23.49
CA CYS A 25 -44.34 8.78 23.56
C CYS A 25 -43.67 8.79 22.17
N MET A 26 -44.39 8.40 21.12
CA MET A 26 -43.92 8.47 19.73
C MET A 26 -43.80 9.92 19.25
N LEU A 27 -44.77 10.78 19.57
CA LEU A 27 -44.69 12.21 19.27
C LEU A 27 -43.54 12.89 20.07
N GLY A 28 -43.33 12.48 21.32
CA GLY A 28 -42.22 12.92 22.16
C GLY A 28 -40.85 12.52 21.61
N LEU A 29 -40.70 11.27 21.16
CA LEU A 29 -39.48 10.79 20.47
C LEU A 29 -39.24 11.52 19.15
N PHE A 30 -40.31 11.80 18.39
CA PHE A 30 -40.23 12.56 17.14
C PHE A 30 -39.84 14.02 17.37
N ILE A 31 -40.42 14.66 18.39
CA ILE A 31 -40.11 16.04 18.80
C ILE A 31 -38.70 16.11 19.38
N GLN A 32 -38.25 15.10 20.14
CA GLN A 32 -36.89 15.03 20.71
C GLN A 32 -35.83 14.79 19.62
N SER A 33 -36.13 13.95 18.61
CA SER A 33 -35.30 13.78 17.42
C SER A 33 -35.27 15.05 16.56
N PHE A 34 -36.41 15.73 16.39
CA PHE A 34 -36.51 16.97 15.64
C PHE A 34 -35.82 18.16 16.34
N LEU A 35 -35.99 18.31 17.65
CA LEU A 35 -35.25 19.30 18.46
C LEU A 35 -33.77 18.96 18.55
N GLY A 36 -33.39 17.67 18.59
CA GLY A 36 -32.00 17.22 18.49
C GLY A 36 -31.38 17.64 17.17
N CYS A 37 -32.03 17.33 16.04
CA CYS A 37 -31.63 17.81 14.71
C CYS A 37 -31.57 19.35 14.61
N LEU A 38 -32.50 20.06 15.24
CA LEU A 38 -32.52 21.53 15.22
C LEU A 38 -31.40 22.12 16.09
N GLN A 39 -31.11 21.55 17.26
CA GLN A 39 -29.98 21.93 18.10
C GLN A 39 -28.65 21.64 17.41
N ILE A 40 -28.52 20.49 16.76
CA ILE A 40 -27.33 20.13 15.98
C ILE A 40 -27.16 21.10 14.81
N LYS A 41 -28.23 21.47 14.10
CA LYS A 41 -28.18 22.52 13.06
C LYS A 41 -27.78 23.88 13.63
N VAL A 42 -28.33 24.30 14.78
CA VAL A 42 -27.96 25.57 15.43
C VAL A 42 -26.50 25.57 15.89
N ILE A 43 -25.99 24.46 16.40
CA ILE A 43 -24.59 24.32 16.83
C ILE A 43 -23.66 24.23 15.63
N LEU A 44 -24.02 23.49 14.59
CA LEU A 44 -23.30 23.51 13.31
C LEU A 44 -23.25 24.93 12.75
N ILE A 45 -24.35 25.70 12.82
CA ILE A 45 -24.40 27.11 12.40
C ILE A 45 -23.51 27.99 13.30
N CYS A 46 -23.45 27.73 14.61
CA CYS A 46 -22.59 28.45 15.55
C CYS A 46 -21.09 28.13 15.38
N LEU A 47 -20.75 26.89 15.03
CA LEU A 47 -19.39 26.46 14.69
C LEU A 47 -19.00 26.98 13.29
N TYR A 48 -19.93 26.98 12.35
CA TYR A 48 -19.77 27.53 11.00
C TYR A 48 -19.57 29.04 11.00
N SER A 49 -20.15 29.76 11.96
CA SER A 49 -20.02 31.22 12.09
C SER A 49 -18.82 31.68 12.92
N GLY A 50 -17.99 30.77 13.44
CA GLY A 50 -16.76 31.10 14.17
C GLY A 50 -16.96 31.78 15.54
N TYR A 51 -18.19 31.87 16.03
CA TYR A 51 -18.51 32.73 17.20
C TYR A 51 -18.27 32.05 18.56
N THR A 52 -18.00 30.74 18.66
CA THR A 52 -18.15 30.04 19.95
C THR A 52 -17.32 28.76 20.19
N SER A 53 -16.11 28.60 19.64
CA SER A 53 -15.35 27.35 19.89
C SER A 53 -14.92 27.20 21.37
N GLU A 54 -14.47 28.27 22.04
CA GLU A 54 -14.01 28.19 23.43
C GLU A 54 -15.15 28.06 24.46
N GLN A 55 -16.33 28.66 24.23
CA GLN A 55 -17.39 28.74 25.25
C GLN A 55 -18.41 27.60 25.20
N VAL A 56 -18.68 27.00 24.02
CA VAL A 56 -19.65 25.89 23.89
C VAL A 56 -19.05 24.57 24.37
N PHE A 57 -17.73 24.42 24.28
CA PHE A 57 -16.99 23.21 24.68
C PHE A 57 -16.26 23.35 26.03
N ALA A 58 -16.41 24.47 26.74
CA ALA A 58 -15.84 24.67 28.08
C ALA A 58 -16.43 23.71 29.15
N PHE A 59 -17.59 23.10 28.89
CA PHE A 59 -18.22 22.13 29.79
C PHE A 59 -18.16 20.72 29.21
N GLN A 60 -17.49 19.82 29.94
CA GLN A 60 -17.24 18.42 29.56
C GLN A 60 -18.53 17.63 29.24
N SER A 61 -19.60 17.86 30.01
CA SER A 61 -20.91 17.21 29.81
C SER A 61 -21.60 17.64 28.51
N LEU A 62 -21.42 18.90 28.08
CA LEU A 62 -21.94 19.40 26.82
C LEU A 62 -21.14 18.87 25.64
N THR A 63 -19.81 18.82 25.75
CA THR A 63 -18.93 18.25 24.73
C THR A 63 -19.30 16.79 24.44
N GLN A 64 -19.40 15.97 25.48
CA GLN A 64 -19.77 14.56 25.36
C GLN A 64 -21.18 14.39 24.76
N TYR A 65 -22.17 15.18 25.24
CA TYR A 65 -23.53 15.14 24.70
C TYR A 65 -23.57 15.49 23.21
N TYR A 66 -22.87 16.54 22.78
CA TYR A 66 -22.89 16.98 21.39
C TYR A 66 -22.09 16.05 20.46
N THR A 67 -20.93 15.54 20.89
CA THR A 67 -20.17 14.55 20.12
C THR A 67 -21.00 13.28 19.89
N ASN A 68 -21.70 12.80 20.92
CA ASN A 68 -22.60 11.65 20.80
C ASN A 68 -23.77 11.93 19.84
N GLN A 69 -24.41 13.09 19.95
CA GLN A 69 -25.49 13.49 19.04
C GLN A 69 -25.01 13.62 17.59
N MET A 70 -23.80 14.15 17.35
CA MET A 70 -23.20 14.19 16.02
C MET A 70 -22.91 12.79 15.48
N ALA A 71 -22.37 11.89 16.30
CA ALA A 71 -22.13 10.50 15.92
C ALA A 71 -23.44 9.79 15.50
N LEU A 72 -24.53 9.99 16.25
CA LEU A 72 -25.85 9.47 15.91
C LEU A 72 -26.41 10.06 14.60
N CYS A 73 -26.20 11.35 14.33
CA CYS A 73 -26.64 11.98 13.08
C CYS A 73 -25.85 11.49 11.87
N VAL A 74 -24.53 11.32 12.03
CA VAL A 74 -23.63 10.78 11.00
C VAL A 74 -23.99 9.33 10.66
N GLN A 75 -24.24 8.50 11.68
CA GLN A 75 -24.62 7.09 11.50
C GLN A 75 -25.96 6.92 10.74
N ASN A 76 -26.89 7.86 10.87
CA ASN A 76 -28.19 7.80 10.21
C ASN A 76 -28.21 8.45 8.81
N HIS A 77 -27.06 8.91 8.29
CA HIS A 77 -26.93 9.61 7.00
C HIS A 77 -27.94 10.75 6.83
N ALA A 78 -28.32 11.41 7.92
CA ALA A 78 -29.23 12.53 7.84
C ALA A 78 -28.48 13.71 7.19
N ASN A 79 -29.08 14.36 6.18
CA ASN A 79 -28.57 15.60 5.56
C ASN A 79 -28.67 16.76 6.58
N VAL A 80 -27.78 16.75 7.58
CA VAL A 80 -27.76 17.70 8.70
C VAL A 80 -26.77 18.83 8.46
N LEU A 81 -25.78 18.63 7.57
CA LEU A 81 -24.81 19.66 7.20
C LEU A 81 -25.51 20.81 6.45
N PRO A 82 -25.22 22.08 6.78
CA PRO A 82 -25.75 23.23 6.04
C PRO A 82 -25.30 23.19 4.57
N ILE A 83 -26.10 23.78 3.69
CA ILE A 83 -25.73 23.92 2.27
C ILE A 83 -24.45 24.76 2.20
N ASP A 84 -23.42 24.23 1.56
CA ASP A 84 -22.12 24.90 1.45
C ASP A 84 -22.30 26.27 0.78
N THR A 85 -21.91 27.34 1.49
CA THR A 85 -22.01 28.71 0.96
C THR A 85 -20.76 29.17 0.21
N SER A 86 -19.64 28.42 0.35
CA SER A 86 -18.36 28.64 -0.34
C SER A 86 -17.66 27.32 -0.62
N ASN A 87 -17.01 27.22 -1.79
CA ASN A 87 -16.17 26.07 -2.15
C ASN A 87 -14.82 26.08 -1.41
N GLU A 88 -14.35 27.24 -0.95
CA GLU A 88 -13.10 27.39 -0.18
C GLU A 88 -13.27 27.02 1.31
N PHE A 89 -14.49 27.18 1.82
CA PHE A 89 -14.87 26.90 3.21
C PHE A 89 -16.10 25.99 3.30
N PRO A 90 -15.99 24.73 2.85
CA PRO A 90 -17.10 23.79 2.98
C PRO A 90 -17.46 23.59 4.45
N GLY A 91 -18.76 23.50 4.76
CA GLY A 91 -19.25 23.42 6.13
C GLY A 91 -18.74 22.21 6.89
N TYR A 92 -18.54 21.08 6.19
CA TYR A 92 -17.95 19.87 6.77
C TYR A 92 -16.47 20.03 7.14
N ALA A 93 -15.70 20.79 6.34
CA ALA A 93 -14.28 21.03 6.58
C ALA A 93 -14.05 22.00 7.76
N CYS A 94 -14.81 23.09 7.81
CA CYS A 94 -14.80 24.00 8.95
C CYS A 94 -15.21 23.28 10.24
N LEU A 95 -16.25 22.44 10.17
CA LEU A 95 -16.68 21.64 11.32
C LEU A 95 -15.58 20.67 11.77
N LEU A 96 -14.92 19.98 10.82
CA LEU A 96 -13.82 19.08 11.12
C LEU A 96 -12.66 19.79 11.85
N GLY A 97 -12.24 20.96 11.36
CA GLY A 97 -11.15 21.74 11.97
C GLY A 97 -11.44 22.04 13.45
N HIS A 98 -12.65 22.55 13.75
CA HIS A 98 -13.06 22.85 15.12
C HIS A 98 -13.21 21.59 15.99
N ILE A 99 -13.74 20.50 15.44
CA ILE A 99 -13.85 19.23 16.16
C ILE A 99 -12.47 18.69 16.51
N LEU A 100 -11.51 18.68 15.59
CA LEU A 100 -10.16 18.17 15.85
C LEU A 100 -9.41 19.02 16.89
N GLU A 101 -9.56 20.35 16.86
CA GLU A 101 -8.95 21.23 17.88
C GLU A 101 -9.53 20.98 19.28
N THR A 102 -10.85 20.87 19.38
CA THR A 102 -11.53 20.60 20.66
C THR A 102 -11.30 19.16 21.14
N ALA A 103 -11.20 18.22 20.22
CA ALA A 103 -10.86 16.83 20.48
C ALA A 103 -9.52 16.71 21.21
N ARG A 104 -8.51 17.48 20.77
CA ARG A 104 -7.19 17.47 21.41
C ARG A 104 -7.28 17.81 22.90
N ALA A 105 -8.04 18.86 23.24
CA ALA A 105 -8.25 19.27 24.62
C ALA A 105 -9.02 18.21 25.41
N ALA A 106 -10.06 17.61 24.81
CA ALA A 106 -10.90 16.60 25.45
C ALA A 106 -10.14 15.28 25.71
N LEU A 107 -9.37 14.79 24.74
CA LEU A 107 -8.56 13.56 24.86
C LEU A 107 -7.43 13.70 25.87
N SER A 108 -6.96 14.92 26.12
CA SER A 108 -5.90 15.19 27.10
C SER A 108 -6.41 15.25 28.55
N GLN A 109 -7.73 15.24 28.77
CA GLN A 109 -8.30 15.23 30.12
C GLN A 109 -8.27 13.81 30.71
N PRO A 110 -7.97 13.66 32.01
CA PRO A 110 -7.93 12.35 32.68
C PRO A 110 -9.29 11.64 32.71
N ASP A 111 -10.39 12.39 32.60
CA ASP A 111 -11.76 11.88 32.63
C ASP A 111 -12.35 11.62 31.22
N CYS A 112 -11.52 11.58 30.18
CA CYS A 112 -11.98 11.25 28.83
C CYS A 112 -12.51 9.80 28.79
N SER A 113 -13.80 9.65 28.55
CA SER A 113 -14.42 8.32 28.49
C SER A 113 -14.12 7.60 27.18
N PHE A 114 -14.06 6.26 27.24
CA PHE A 114 -13.92 5.40 26.07
C PHE A 114 -14.97 5.68 24.98
N GLU A 115 -16.25 5.82 25.37
CA GLU A 115 -17.35 6.14 24.45
C GLU A 115 -17.15 7.49 23.75
N MET A 116 -16.62 8.50 24.47
CA MET A 116 -16.34 9.80 23.88
C MET A 116 -15.25 9.72 22.81
N ALA A 117 -14.17 8.97 23.06
CA ALA A 117 -13.10 8.77 22.06
C ALA A 117 -13.60 8.01 20.82
N ILE A 118 -14.47 7.01 21.04
CA ILE A 118 -15.14 6.25 19.99
C ILE A 118 -16.03 7.16 19.12
N ASP A 119 -16.91 7.96 19.73
CA ASP A 119 -17.79 8.88 19.01
C ASP A 119 -16.98 9.95 18.27
N LEU A 120 -15.93 10.47 18.90
CA LEU A 120 -15.06 11.48 18.32
C LEU A 120 -14.36 10.96 17.07
N ALA A 121 -13.73 9.79 17.14
CA ALA A 121 -13.05 9.20 16.00
C ALA A 121 -14.04 8.81 14.89
N ALA A 122 -15.26 8.36 15.22
CA ALA A 122 -16.29 8.08 14.21
C ALA A 122 -16.72 9.35 13.44
N VAL A 123 -16.98 10.46 14.16
CA VAL A 123 -17.40 11.73 13.55
C VAL A 123 -16.28 12.32 12.70
N THR A 124 -15.04 12.33 13.21
CA THR A 124 -13.90 12.85 12.44
C THR A 124 -13.61 11.99 11.21
N THR A 125 -13.74 10.67 11.29
CA THR A 125 -13.61 9.76 10.13
C THR A 125 -14.58 10.16 9.01
N PHE A 126 -15.85 10.34 9.34
CA PHE A 126 -16.88 10.68 8.36
C PHE A 126 -16.64 12.05 7.70
N LEU A 127 -16.28 13.06 8.50
CA LEU A 127 -16.00 14.39 7.98
C LEU A 127 -14.71 14.44 7.15
N LEU A 128 -13.69 13.67 7.54
CA LEU A 128 -12.40 13.60 6.85
C LEU A 128 -12.51 12.84 5.52
N GLU A 129 -13.42 11.87 5.40
CA GLU A 129 -13.68 11.17 4.13
C GLU A 129 -14.33 12.09 3.08
N SER A 130 -15.06 13.11 3.54
CA SER A 130 -15.70 14.10 2.66
C SER A 130 -14.70 15.08 2.03
N LEU A 131 -13.46 15.11 2.50
CA LEU A 131 -12.41 16.00 2.00
C LEU A 131 -11.67 15.42 0.79
N PRO A 132 -11.26 16.25 -0.18
CA PRO A 132 -10.29 15.84 -1.17
C PRO A 132 -8.92 15.57 -0.51
N PRO A 133 -8.07 14.72 -1.11
CA PRO A 133 -6.71 14.49 -0.60
C PRO A 133 -5.88 15.78 -0.58
N ILE A 134 -5.34 16.10 0.59
CA ILE A 134 -4.48 17.25 0.82
C ILE A 134 -3.07 16.88 0.36
N LYS A 135 -2.60 17.51 -0.73
CA LYS A 135 -1.25 17.26 -1.27
C LYS A 135 -0.23 18.11 -0.50
N SER A 136 0.87 17.50 -0.08
CA SER A 136 2.03 18.24 0.41
C SER A 136 2.48 19.25 -0.65
N SER A 137 2.52 20.53 -0.28
CA SER A 137 2.86 21.62 -1.19
C SER A 137 4.27 21.48 -1.76
N SER A 138 4.40 20.91 -2.95
CA SER A 138 5.52 21.17 -3.87
C SER A 138 4.93 21.65 -5.20
N ARG A 139 4.31 22.84 -5.18
CA ARG A 139 4.10 23.63 -6.41
C ARG A 139 5.46 24.21 -6.80
N GLU A 140 6.34 23.37 -7.35
CA GLU A 140 7.46 23.88 -8.14
C GLU A 140 6.88 24.42 -9.45
N SER A 141 7.11 25.71 -9.68
CA SER A 141 6.67 26.44 -10.86
C SER A 141 7.33 25.85 -12.12
N SER A 142 6.60 25.04 -12.88
CA SER A 142 6.95 24.78 -14.27
C SER A 142 6.52 25.99 -15.12
N THR A 143 7.40 26.97 -15.25
CA THR A 143 7.40 27.88 -16.41
C THR A 143 7.75 27.06 -17.64
N VAL A 144 6.88 27.06 -18.66
CA VAL A 144 7.13 27.02 -20.12
C VAL A 144 5.95 26.35 -20.84
N GLY A 145 5.37 27.07 -21.80
CA GLY A 145 4.53 26.52 -22.87
C GLY A 145 3.19 27.24 -23.03
N GLU A 146 3.21 28.45 -23.58
CA GLU A 146 2.03 29.00 -24.26
C GLU A 146 1.70 28.11 -25.48
N ASP A 147 0.42 27.81 -25.65
CA ASP A 147 -0.29 27.23 -26.81
C ASP A 147 -1.05 25.93 -26.48
N ASP A 148 -2.26 26.07 -25.92
CA ASP A 148 -3.44 25.42 -26.50
C ASP A 148 -4.73 26.05 -25.97
N MET A 149 -5.48 26.74 -26.84
CA MET A 149 -6.81 27.28 -26.54
C MET A 149 -7.84 26.16 -26.65
N THR A 150 -8.13 25.48 -25.53
CA THR A 150 -9.32 24.63 -25.40
C THR A 150 -10.28 25.23 -24.38
N ILE A 151 -11.43 25.71 -24.86
CA ILE A 151 -12.57 26.07 -24.02
C ILE A 151 -13.16 24.76 -23.49
N GLY A 152 -12.70 24.34 -22.31
CA GLY A 152 -13.30 23.26 -21.52
C GLY A 152 -13.97 23.86 -20.29
N ASP A 153 -15.17 23.37 -19.96
CA ASP A 153 -15.89 23.70 -18.73
C ASP A 153 -14.94 23.76 -17.54
N GLU A 154 -14.84 24.93 -16.89
CA GLU A 154 -14.15 25.10 -15.62
C GLU A 154 -14.85 24.24 -14.56
N VAL A 155 -14.38 23.01 -14.38
CA VAL A 155 -14.69 22.22 -13.19
C VAL A 155 -14.09 22.98 -12.03
N VAL A 156 -14.94 23.58 -11.20
CA VAL A 156 -14.52 24.24 -9.96
C VAL A 156 -13.96 23.16 -9.03
N GLU A 157 -12.65 22.98 -9.05
CA GLU A 157 -11.93 22.13 -8.11
C GLU A 157 -12.12 22.74 -6.71
N ILE A 158 -12.67 21.96 -5.77
CA ILE A 158 -12.77 22.36 -4.36
C ILE A 158 -11.34 22.57 -3.88
N THR A 159 -10.93 23.83 -3.83
CA THR A 159 -9.64 24.27 -3.34
C THR A 159 -9.89 24.79 -1.94
N LEU A 160 -9.56 23.96 -0.93
CA LEU A 160 -9.66 24.41 0.45
C LEU A 160 -8.73 25.61 0.67
N ASP A 161 -9.18 26.57 1.48
CA ASP A 161 -8.31 27.64 1.95
C ASP A 161 -7.06 27.08 2.66
N ASP A 162 -5.90 27.65 2.36
CA ASP A 162 -4.60 27.21 2.88
C ASP A 162 -4.55 27.23 4.43
N ASN A 163 -5.28 28.13 5.08
CA ASN A 163 -5.31 28.19 6.55
C ASN A 163 -6.19 27.07 7.12
N LEU A 164 -7.32 26.77 6.50
CA LEU A 164 -8.19 25.66 6.90
C LEU A 164 -7.51 24.31 6.68
N GLU A 165 -6.81 24.14 5.56
CA GLU A 165 -5.99 22.96 5.29
C GLU A 165 -4.90 22.76 6.35
N ARG A 166 -4.17 23.84 6.68
CA ARG A 166 -3.16 23.84 7.75
C ARG A 166 -3.78 23.59 9.12
N GLN A 167 -4.95 24.15 9.39
CA GLN A 167 -5.66 23.93 10.65
C GLN A 167 -5.96 22.45 10.84
N ILE A 168 -6.58 21.80 9.86
CA ILE A 168 -6.91 20.36 9.89
C ILE A 168 -5.64 19.52 9.99
N THR A 169 -4.63 19.79 9.16
CA THR A 169 -3.37 19.03 9.14
C THR A 169 -2.59 19.17 10.44
N ASN A 170 -2.56 20.36 11.04
CA ASN A 170 -1.88 20.59 12.32
C ASN A 170 -2.71 20.11 13.51
N ALA A 171 -4.02 19.91 13.36
CA ALA A 171 -4.86 19.38 14.43
C ALA A 171 -4.65 17.87 14.64
N VAL A 172 -4.40 17.11 13.56
CA VAL A 172 -3.99 15.69 13.63
C VAL A 172 -2.48 15.58 13.87
N ASP A 173 -2.04 16.07 15.03
CA ASP A 173 -0.64 16.06 15.45
C ASP A 173 -0.27 14.82 16.30
N SER A 174 0.99 14.79 16.76
CA SER A 174 1.51 13.72 17.62
C SER A 174 0.78 13.57 18.94
N CYS A 175 0.31 14.68 19.53
CA CYS A 175 -0.37 14.65 20.81
C CYS A 175 -1.77 14.05 20.61
N PHE A 176 -2.50 14.51 19.59
CA PHE A 176 -3.82 13.98 19.25
C PHE A 176 -3.77 12.47 19.00
N LEU A 177 -2.87 12.01 18.14
CA LEU A 177 -2.78 10.58 17.79
C LEU A 177 -2.38 9.72 19.00
N LEU A 178 -1.42 10.19 19.81
CA LEU A 178 -0.99 9.50 21.02
C LEU A 178 -2.13 9.40 22.04
N GLN A 179 -2.83 10.50 22.33
CA GLN A 179 -3.92 10.47 23.31
C GLN A 179 -5.11 9.65 22.82
N LEU A 180 -5.46 9.74 21.52
CA LEU A 180 -6.49 8.89 20.94
C LEU A 180 -6.13 7.41 21.08
N ALA A 181 -4.90 7.03 20.74
CA ALA A 181 -4.42 5.66 20.89
C ALA A 181 -4.44 5.21 22.37
N ASN A 182 -4.02 6.06 23.30
CA ASN A 182 -4.01 5.75 24.73
C ASN A 182 -5.42 5.54 25.29
N VAL A 183 -6.40 6.37 24.91
CA VAL A 183 -7.78 6.22 25.40
C VAL A 183 -8.45 4.99 24.77
N LEU A 184 -8.23 4.74 23.48
CA LEU A 184 -8.82 3.59 22.79
C LEU A 184 -8.19 2.25 23.20
N PHE A 185 -6.86 2.22 23.41
CA PHE A 185 -6.11 0.99 23.63
C PHE A 185 -5.59 0.80 25.06
N GLY A 186 -5.62 1.82 25.93
CA GLY A 186 -5.03 1.77 27.27
C GLY A 186 -5.65 0.75 28.23
N GLY A 187 -6.82 0.20 27.91
CA GLY A 187 -7.46 -0.89 28.64
C GLY A 187 -7.39 -2.25 27.94
N ILE A 188 -6.79 -2.33 26.75
CA ILE A 188 -6.66 -3.56 25.97
C ILE A 188 -5.34 -4.21 26.37
N SER A 189 -5.39 -5.40 26.97
CA SER A 189 -4.19 -6.11 27.39
C SER A 189 -3.36 -6.50 26.17
N THR A 190 -2.20 -5.86 25.99
CA THR A 190 -1.15 -6.32 25.05
C THR A 190 -0.46 -7.58 25.57
N VAL A 191 -0.58 -7.84 26.88
CA VAL A 191 -0.13 -9.08 27.51
C VAL A 191 -1.13 -10.17 27.19
N CYS A 192 -0.62 -11.23 26.57
CA CYS A 192 -1.32 -12.45 26.20
C CYS A 192 -2.34 -12.89 27.28
N GLY A 193 -3.61 -12.53 27.09
CA GLY A 193 -4.72 -13.28 27.69
C GLY A 193 -4.59 -14.73 27.27
N SER A 194 -5.14 -15.67 28.05
CA SER A 194 -5.05 -17.10 27.76
C SER A 194 -5.29 -17.34 26.25
N HIS A 195 -4.41 -18.09 25.58
CA HIS A 195 -4.35 -18.26 24.12
C HIS A 195 -5.66 -18.71 23.43
N ASN A 196 -6.74 -18.94 24.20
CA ASN A 196 -8.00 -19.53 23.77
C ASN A 196 -9.19 -18.55 23.76
N GLU A 197 -9.03 -17.29 24.16
CA GLU A 197 -10.12 -16.31 24.11
C GLU A 197 -9.93 -15.32 22.93
N GLY A 198 -10.97 -15.19 22.11
CA GLY A 198 -11.02 -14.21 21.02
C GLY A 198 -11.07 -12.77 21.53
N PRO A 199 -10.96 -11.77 20.64
CA PRO A 199 -11.10 -10.37 21.05
C PRO A 199 -12.50 -10.09 21.61
N ASP A 200 -12.58 -9.26 22.63
CA ASP A 200 -13.86 -8.83 23.23
C ASP A 200 -14.52 -7.71 22.40
N ASP A 201 -15.81 -7.46 22.65
CA ASP A 201 -16.58 -6.46 21.88
C ASP A 201 -16.02 -5.03 22.01
N LYS A 202 -15.41 -4.71 23.16
CA LYS A 202 -14.84 -3.39 23.43
C LYS A 202 -13.57 -3.18 22.61
N GLU A 203 -12.69 -4.17 22.58
CA GLU A 203 -11.49 -4.21 21.74
C GLU A 203 -11.86 -4.16 20.26
N VAL A 204 -12.85 -4.95 19.82
CA VAL A 204 -13.33 -4.92 18.44
C VAL A 204 -13.80 -3.51 18.05
N ALA A 205 -14.60 -2.85 18.90
CA ALA A 205 -15.06 -1.48 18.66
C ALA A 205 -13.91 -0.47 18.60
N ALA A 206 -12.93 -0.57 19.52
CA ALA A 206 -11.76 0.30 19.56
C ALA A 206 -10.91 0.17 18.29
N VAL A 207 -10.56 -1.06 17.90
CA VAL A 207 -9.76 -1.35 16.69
C VAL A 207 -10.52 -0.94 15.44
N ALA A 208 -11.82 -1.18 15.36
CA ALA A 208 -12.65 -0.78 14.21
C ALA A 208 -12.60 0.73 13.98
N VAL A 209 -12.87 1.52 15.02
CA VAL A 209 -12.96 2.97 14.93
C VAL A 209 -11.58 3.59 14.71
N ALA A 210 -10.55 3.11 15.42
CA ALA A 210 -9.18 3.57 15.22
C ALA A 210 -8.70 3.31 13.78
N CYS A 211 -8.95 2.10 13.26
CA CYS A 211 -8.52 1.76 11.91
C CYS A 211 -9.34 2.51 10.84
N ALA A 212 -10.62 2.77 11.06
CA ALA A 212 -11.44 3.59 10.16
C ALA A 212 -10.90 5.01 10.06
N PHE A 213 -10.65 5.64 11.22
CA PHE A 213 -10.07 6.97 11.30
C PHE A 213 -8.70 7.04 10.61
N LEU A 214 -7.80 6.13 10.95
CA LEU A 214 -6.44 6.10 10.39
C LEU A 214 -6.44 5.77 8.90
N HIS A 215 -7.31 4.88 8.43
CA HIS A 215 -7.46 4.57 7.01
C HIS A 215 -7.81 5.81 6.19
N VAL A 216 -8.85 6.54 6.61
CA VAL A 216 -9.26 7.78 5.95
C VAL A 216 -8.15 8.82 6.07
N THR A 217 -7.55 8.95 7.25
CA THR A 217 -6.41 9.85 7.48
C THR A 217 -5.26 9.60 6.52
N PHE A 218 -4.91 8.34 6.25
CA PHE A 218 -3.82 7.98 5.34
C PHE A 218 -4.14 8.28 3.87
N ASN A 219 -5.41 8.43 3.52
CA ASN A 219 -5.85 8.77 2.17
C ASN A 219 -6.07 10.28 2.00
N THR A 220 -6.28 11.01 3.09
CA THR A 220 -6.60 12.45 3.07
C THR A 220 -5.41 13.34 3.46
N LEU A 221 -4.58 12.95 4.44
CA LEU A 221 -3.53 13.81 5.01
C LEU A 221 -2.10 13.35 4.62
N PRO A 222 -1.10 14.25 4.65
CA PRO A 222 0.31 13.90 4.40
C PRO A 222 0.86 12.86 5.40
N LEU A 223 1.39 11.75 4.86
CA LEU A 223 1.83 10.60 5.65
C LEU A 223 3.12 10.83 6.45
N GLU A 224 4.01 11.70 5.97
CA GLU A 224 5.37 11.90 6.52
C GLU A 224 5.38 12.23 8.01
N ARG A 225 4.40 13.03 8.46
CA ARG A 225 4.27 13.42 9.87
C ARG A 225 3.64 12.31 10.71
N ILE A 226 2.65 11.63 10.15
CA ILE A 226 1.77 10.70 10.87
C ILE A 226 2.46 9.35 11.11
N MET A 227 3.14 8.81 10.09
CA MET A 227 3.69 7.46 10.14
C MET A 227 4.73 7.26 11.25
N THR A 228 5.66 8.20 11.42
CA THR A 228 6.70 8.11 12.46
C THR A 228 6.11 8.15 13.88
N ILE A 229 5.03 8.92 14.08
CA ILE A 229 4.34 8.99 15.37
C ILE A 229 3.68 7.65 15.68
N LEU A 230 2.89 7.11 14.74
CA LEU A 230 2.19 5.85 14.92
C LEU A 230 3.16 4.67 15.11
N ALA A 231 4.28 4.69 14.40
CA ALA A 231 5.34 3.70 14.47
C ALA A 231 6.05 3.67 15.85
N TYR A 232 6.47 4.83 16.37
CA TYR A 232 7.43 4.88 17.50
C TYR A 232 6.92 5.57 18.77
N ARG A 233 5.78 6.25 18.71
CA ARG A 233 5.18 6.93 19.87
C ARG A 233 3.94 6.24 20.40
N THR A 234 3.39 5.26 19.68
CA THR A 234 2.15 4.56 20.06
C THR A 234 2.35 3.06 20.05
N GLU A 235 1.54 2.33 20.83
CA GLU A 235 1.50 0.87 20.85
C GLU A 235 0.63 0.27 19.72
N LEU A 236 0.37 1.05 18.65
CA LEU A 236 -0.56 0.67 17.59
C LEU A 236 -0.17 -0.65 16.92
N VAL A 237 1.11 -0.82 16.55
CA VAL A 237 1.57 -2.02 15.83
C VAL A 237 1.44 -3.29 16.69
N PRO A 238 1.94 -3.35 17.94
CA PRO A 238 1.72 -4.50 18.83
C PRO A 238 0.24 -4.79 19.10
N VAL A 239 -0.59 -3.76 19.32
CA VAL A 239 -2.03 -3.92 19.57
C VAL A 239 -2.74 -4.51 18.35
N LEU A 240 -2.54 -3.93 17.17
CA LEU A 240 -3.15 -4.41 15.93
C LEU A 240 -2.67 -5.82 15.58
N TRP A 241 -1.38 -6.10 15.78
CA TRP A 241 -0.85 -7.44 15.57
C TRP A 241 -1.52 -8.48 16.47
N ASN A 242 -1.56 -8.24 17.78
CA ASN A 242 -2.17 -9.15 18.74
C ASN A 242 -3.67 -9.37 18.47
N PHE A 243 -4.38 -8.32 18.08
CA PHE A 243 -5.77 -8.40 17.63
C PHE A 243 -5.91 -9.31 16.41
N MET A 244 -5.18 -9.04 15.32
CA MET A 244 -5.26 -9.82 14.08
C MET A 244 -4.86 -11.28 14.28
N LYS A 245 -3.81 -11.54 15.07
CA LYS A 245 -3.35 -12.88 15.44
C LYS A 245 -4.47 -13.66 16.15
N ARG A 246 -5.13 -13.05 17.15
CA ARG A 246 -6.25 -13.70 17.87
C ARG A 246 -7.49 -13.90 16.99
N CYS A 247 -7.83 -12.95 16.12
CA CYS A 247 -8.89 -13.10 15.13
C CYS A 247 -8.64 -14.30 14.21
N HIS A 248 -7.40 -14.40 13.70
CA HIS A 248 -7.00 -15.48 12.80
C HIS A 248 -7.03 -16.86 13.49
N LEU A 249 -6.41 -16.99 14.67
CA LEU A 249 -6.34 -18.26 15.40
C LEU A 249 -7.72 -18.78 15.82
N ASN A 250 -8.63 -17.89 16.20
CA ASN A 250 -9.99 -18.25 16.60
C ASN A 250 -10.97 -18.34 15.42
N GLN A 251 -10.54 -18.04 14.19
CA GLN A 251 -11.40 -17.90 13.01
C GLN A 251 -12.57 -16.91 13.24
N LYS A 252 -12.38 -15.95 14.14
CA LYS A 252 -13.37 -14.93 14.52
C LYS A 252 -12.89 -13.58 14.02
N TRP A 253 -13.13 -13.32 12.74
CA TRP A 253 -13.09 -11.96 12.23
C TRP A 253 -14.50 -11.40 12.35
N SER A 254 -14.84 -10.84 13.51
CA SER A 254 -16.16 -10.27 13.82
C SER A 254 -16.66 -9.36 12.69
N SER A 255 -17.98 -9.32 12.47
CA SER A 255 -18.59 -8.40 11.53
C SER A 255 -18.42 -6.96 12.03
N PHE A 256 -17.42 -6.24 11.52
CA PHE A 256 -17.21 -4.78 11.67
C PHE A 256 -18.39 -3.94 11.12
N ALA A 257 -19.47 -4.59 10.73
CA ALA A 257 -20.32 -4.23 9.60
C ALA A 257 -21.45 -3.26 9.95
N GLU A 258 -21.78 -3.01 11.22
CA GLU A 258 -22.93 -2.12 11.49
C GLU A 258 -22.56 -0.63 11.43
N ARG A 259 -21.40 -0.22 11.97
CA ARG A 259 -21.05 1.22 12.12
C ARG A 259 -20.34 1.83 10.91
N PHE A 260 -19.61 1.03 10.13
CA PHE A 260 -18.83 1.49 8.96
C PHE A 260 -19.19 0.74 7.68
N SER A 261 -20.43 0.25 7.57
CA SER A 261 -20.97 -0.39 6.35
C SER A 261 -20.83 0.48 5.09
N TYR A 262 -20.80 1.80 5.24
CA TYR A 262 -20.57 2.71 4.11
C TYR A 262 -19.11 2.66 3.59
N LEU A 263 -18.12 2.44 4.46
CA LEU A 263 -16.70 2.30 4.09
C LEU A 263 -16.37 0.90 3.57
N LEU A 264 -16.91 -0.13 4.22
CA LEU A 264 -16.54 -1.52 3.96
C LEU A 264 -17.61 -2.32 3.19
N GLY A 265 -18.88 -1.95 3.24
CA GLY A 265 -19.98 -2.81 2.76
C GLY A 265 -19.86 -4.24 3.28
N ASP A 266 -19.87 -5.21 2.36
CA ASP A 266 -19.67 -6.64 2.63
C ASP A 266 -18.18 -7.06 2.64
N ALA A 267 -17.25 -6.11 2.74
CA ALA A 267 -15.83 -6.43 2.67
C ALA A 267 -15.36 -7.28 3.87
N PRO A 268 -14.30 -8.07 3.67
CA PRO A 268 -13.72 -8.86 4.74
C PRO A 268 -13.27 -7.99 5.91
N SER A 269 -13.56 -8.47 7.10
CA SER A 269 -13.30 -7.85 8.39
C SER A 269 -11.81 -7.60 8.67
N TRP A 270 -10.91 -8.37 8.06
CA TRP A 270 -9.46 -8.15 8.13
C TRP A 270 -8.96 -6.97 7.26
N LEU A 271 -9.77 -6.45 6.34
CA LEU A 271 -9.35 -5.45 5.36
C LEU A 271 -8.92 -4.14 6.03
N LEU A 272 -9.72 -3.67 6.99
CA LEU A 272 -9.49 -2.38 7.63
C LEU A 272 -8.27 -2.40 8.57
N PRO A 273 -8.08 -3.40 9.46
CA PRO A 273 -6.83 -3.54 10.22
C PRO A 273 -5.59 -3.60 9.34
N LEU A 274 -5.62 -4.37 8.24
CA LEU A 274 -4.48 -4.44 7.32
C LEU A 274 -4.20 -3.12 6.59
N SER A 275 -5.24 -2.33 6.33
CA SER A 275 -5.07 -1.01 5.71
C SER A 275 -4.27 -0.03 6.57
N VAL A 276 -4.19 -0.30 7.88
CA VAL A 276 -3.45 0.53 8.84
C VAL A 276 -2.15 -0.15 9.26
N PHE A 277 -2.20 -1.43 9.61
CA PHE A 277 -1.03 -2.18 10.05
C PHE A 277 0.06 -2.22 8.98
N CYS A 278 -0.29 -2.55 7.74
CA CYS A 278 0.69 -2.71 6.67
C CYS A 278 1.55 -1.46 6.41
N PRO A 279 0.98 -0.25 6.19
CA PRO A 279 1.79 0.93 5.92
C PRO A 279 2.61 1.38 7.14
N VAL A 280 2.06 1.29 8.37
CA VAL A 280 2.79 1.68 9.59
C VAL A 280 3.96 0.73 9.85
N TYR A 281 3.73 -0.59 9.74
CA TYR A 281 4.77 -1.57 9.98
C TYR A 281 5.85 -1.55 8.88
N LYS A 282 5.45 -1.37 7.61
CA LYS A 282 6.38 -1.11 6.50
C LYS A 282 7.29 0.09 6.80
N HIS A 283 6.72 1.19 7.33
CA HIS A 283 7.49 2.37 7.71
C HIS A 283 8.50 2.06 8.83
N MET A 284 8.11 1.26 9.83
CA MET A 284 9.04 0.80 10.87
C MET A 284 10.20 -0.03 10.30
N LEU A 285 9.91 -0.97 9.39
CA LEU A 285 10.92 -1.83 8.76
C LEU A 285 11.92 -1.07 7.89
N MET A 286 11.59 0.15 7.46
CA MET A 286 12.51 1.00 6.70
C MET A 286 13.54 1.71 7.59
N ILE A 287 13.27 1.83 8.89
CA ILE A 287 14.07 2.61 9.85
C ILE A 287 14.79 1.69 10.83
N VAL A 288 14.18 0.56 11.20
CA VAL A 288 14.76 -0.44 12.10
C VAL A 288 16.08 -0.98 11.56
N ASP A 289 17.07 -1.17 12.43
CA ASP A 289 18.33 -1.81 12.09
C ASP A 289 18.29 -3.32 12.35
N ASN A 290 19.39 -4.01 12.02
CA ASN A 290 19.47 -5.46 12.21
C ASN A 290 19.48 -5.87 13.69
N GLU A 291 20.03 -5.04 14.58
CA GLU A 291 20.11 -5.37 16.01
C GLU A 291 18.73 -5.27 16.66
N GLU A 292 18.00 -4.17 16.41
CA GLU A 292 16.64 -3.99 16.90
C GLU A 292 15.67 -5.04 16.34
N PHE A 293 15.83 -5.44 15.07
CA PHE A 293 14.96 -6.43 14.44
C PHE A 293 15.25 -7.87 14.87
N PHE A 294 16.52 -8.31 14.84
CA PHE A 294 16.89 -9.71 15.07
C PHE A 294 17.20 -10.02 16.53
N GLU A 295 17.83 -9.11 17.26
CA GLU A 295 18.28 -9.36 18.64
C GLU A 295 17.27 -8.83 19.66
N GLU A 296 16.75 -7.61 19.46
CA GLU A 296 15.73 -7.06 20.37
C GLU A 296 14.31 -7.58 20.07
N GLU A 297 14.11 -8.21 18.92
CA GLU A 297 12.81 -8.66 18.39
C GLU A 297 11.72 -7.58 18.47
N LYS A 298 12.07 -6.34 18.09
CA LYS A 298 11.14 -5.20 18.07
C LYS A 298 10.75 -4.81 16.64
N PRO A 299 9.48 -4.41 16.42
CA PRO A 299 8.38 -4.33 17.40
C PRO A 299 7.64 -5.66 17.62
N LEU A 300 7.93 -6.71 16.84
CA LEU A 300 7.24 -8.00 16.90
C LEU A 300 8.24 -9.14 17.12
N SER A 301 7.85 -10.14 17.91
CA SER A 301 8.67 -11.33 18.14
C SER A 301 8.90 -12.13 16.85
N LEU A 302 10.11 -12.68 16.68
CA LEU A 302 10.45 -13.55 15.54
C LEU A 302 9.51 -14.77 15.42
N LYS A 303 8.96 -15.25 16.54
CA LYS A 303 8.00 -16.36 16.59
C LYS A 303 6.67 -16.05 15.90
N ASP A 304 6.34 -14.77 15.79
CA ASP A 304 5.06 -14.30 15.28
C ASP A 304 5.06 -14.05 13.78
N PHE A 305 6.24 -13.88 13.16
CA PHE A 305 6.38 -13.58 11.74
C PHE A 305 5.79 -14.66 10.83
N ARG A 306 5.90 -15.94 11.21
CA ARG A 306 5.26 -17.01 10.44
C ARG A 306 3.74 -16.82 10.35
N CYS A 307 3.09 -16.50 11.47
CA CYS A 307 1.66 -16.23 11.49
C CYS A 307 1.32 -14.94 10.72
N LEU A 308 2.14 -13.90 10.86
CA LEU A 308 1.96 -12.63 10.15
C LEU A 308 2.01 -12.84 8.63
N ILE A 309 3.03 -13.55 8.14
CA ILE A 309 3.21 -13.85 6.73
C ILE A 309 2.02 -14.66 6.20
N VAL A 310 1.54 -15.66 6.95
CA VAL A 310 0.37 -16.44 6.54
C VAL A 310 -0.88 -15.56 6.42
N ILE A 311 -1.15 -14.69 7.40
CA ILE A 311 -2.30 -13.76 7.36
C ILE A 311 -2.20 -12.83 6.16
N LEU A 312 -1.06 -12.15 5.99
CA LEU A 312 -0.83 -11.21 4.88
C LEU A 312 -0.92 -11.90 3.53
N ARG A 313 -0.33 -13.09 3.40
CA ARG A 313 -0.35 -13.89 2.16
C ARG A 313 -1.77 -14.30 1.80
N GLN A 314 -2.55 -14.80 2.75
CA GLN A 314 -3.92 -15.22 2.51
C GLN A 314 -4.80 -14.04 2.11
N ALA A 315 -4.71 -12.93 2.84
CA ALA A 315 -5.43 -11.70 2.50
C ALA A 315 -5.03 -11.19 1.11
N LEU A 316 -3.73 -11.12 0.82
CA LEU A 316 -3.23 -10.65 -0.47
C LEU A 316 -3.67 -11.56 -1.61
N TRP A 317 -3.62 -12.89 -1.45
CA TRP A 317 -4.11 -13.83 -2.45
C TRP A 317 -5.62 -13.72 -2.68
N GLN A 318 -6.40 -13.48 -1.62
CA GLN A 318 -7.83 -13.23 -1.73
C GLN A 318 -8.11 -11.96 -2.54
N LEU A 319 -7.43 -10.85 -2.24
CA LEU A 319 -7.56 -9.59 -2.96
C LEU A 319 -7.13 -9.71 -4.42
N LEU A 320 -5.96 -10.32 -4.65
CA LEU A 320 -5.34 -10.35 -5.97
C LEU A 320 -5.93 -11.41 -6.88
N TRP A 321 -6.30 -12.60 -6.39
CA TRP A 321 -6.72 -13.74 -7.23
C TRP A 321 -8.19 -14.11 -7.09
N VAL A 322 -8.70 -14.23 -5.87
CA VAL A 322 -10.04 -14.78 -5.58
C VAL A 322 -11.15 -13.76 -5.83
N ASN A 323 -10.95 -12.50 -5.43
CA ASN A 323 -11.95 -11.46 -5.56
C ASN A 323 -12.25 -11.18 -7.05
N PRO A 324 -13.53 -11.01 -7.43
CA PRO A 324 -13.89 -10.59 -8.78
C PRO A 324 -13.27 -9.21 -9.07
N SER A 325 -12.25 -9.17 -9.91
CA SER A 325 -11.70 -7.92 -10.43
C SER A 325 -12.54 -7.53 -11.63
N ALA A 326 -13.19 -6.37 -11.63
CA ALA A 326 -13.65 -5.75 -12.87
C ALA A 326 -12.41 -5.53 -13.76
N HIS A 327 -12.28 -6.30 -14.83
CA HIS A 327 -11.16 -6.14 -15.75
C HIS A 327 -11.16 -4.70 -16.30
N PRO A 328 -10.04 -3.96 -16.24
CA PRO A 328 -9.84 -2.85 -17.14
C PRO A 328 -9.67 -3.45 -18.54
N SER A 329 -10.76 -3.60 -19.27
CA SER A 329 -10.67 -3.88 -20.70
C SER A 329 -9.82 -2.78 -21.33
N SER A 330 -8.79 -3.21 -22.07
CA SER A 330 -8.04 -2.38 -23.01
C SER A 330 -9.03 -1.72 -23.97
N GLY A 331 -9.43 -0.51 -23.63
CA GLY A 331 -10.32 0.34 -24.39
C GLY A 331 -10.20 1.72 -23.78
N LYS A 332 -9.56 2.63 -24.51
CA LYS A 332 -9.63 4.07 -24.22
C LYS A 332 -11.10 4.49 -24.37
N SER A 333 -11.90 4.31 -23.33
CA SER A 333 -13.22 4.88 -23.21
C SER A 333 -13.06 6.20 -22.49
N VAL A 334 -13.01 7.28 -23.28
CA VAL A 334 -13.35 8.61 -22.81
C VAL A 334 -14.81 8.54 -22.37
N SER A 335 -15.04 8.38 -21.07
CA SER A 335 -16.37 8.44 -20.49
C SER A 335 -16.34 9.31 -19.22
N ASN A 336 -16.90 10.51 -19.37
CA ASN A 336 -17.48 11.41 -18.36
C ASN A 336 -16.92 11.36 -16.93
N THR A 337 -16.11 12.37 -16.61
CA THR A 337 -15.44 12.64 -15.33
C THR A 337 -16.37 13.12 -14.19
N PHE A 338 -17.66 12.77 -14.18
CA PHE A 338 -18.57 13.04 -13.05
C PHE A 338 -19.22 11.78 -12.44
N ALA A 339 -18.70 10.60 -12.79
CA ALA A 339 -19.10 9.32 -12.19
C ALA A 339 -17.99 8.68 -11.34
N ARG A 340 -17.17 9.47 -10.62
CA ARG A 340 -16.19 8.93 -9.67
C ARG A 340 -16.84 8.55 -8.32
N LYS A 341 -17.98 7.85 -8.37
CA LYS A 341 -18.29 6.81 -7.38
C LYS A 341 -17.55 5.56 -7.82
N ARG A 342 -16.20 5.55 -7.74
CA ARG A 342 -15.53 4.26 -7.57
C ARG A 342 -16.09 3.72 -6.26
N HIS A 343 -16.62 2.50 -6.26
CA HIS A 343 -17.12 1.88 -5.04
C HIS A 343 -16.01 2.01 -3.97
N PRO A 344 -16.26 2.68 -2.82
CA PRO A 344 -15.24 2.92 -1.78
C PRO A 344 -14.47 1.65 -1.43
N ILE A 345 -15.17 0.52 -1.44
CA ILE A 345 -14.67 -0.82 -1.16
C ILE A 345 -13.57 -1.27 -2.13
N GLU A 346 -13.73 -1.06 -3.44
CA GLU A 346 -12.72 -1.46 -4.44
C GLU A 346 -11.45 -0.62 -4.29
N ALA A 347 -11.57 0.67 -3.98
CA ALA A 347 -10.43 1.54 -3.72
C ALA A 347 -9.67 1.07 -2.47
N THR A 348 -10.38 0.73 -1.40
CA THR A 348 -9.81 0.16 -0.17
C THR A 348 -9.11 -1.17 -0.45
N GLN A 349 -9.75 -2.09 -1.17
CA GLN A 349 -9.17 -3.38 -1.54
C GLN A 349 -7.87 -3.23 -2.34
N ASN A 350 -7.85 -2.36 -3.35
CA ASN A 350 -6.66 -2.08 -4.13
C ASN A 350 -5.55 -1.48 -3.27
N ARG A 351 -5.88 -0.53 -2.39
CA ARG A 351 -4.92 0.10 -1.48
C ARG A 351 -4.30 -0.93 -0.54
N VAL A 352 -5.12 -1.77 0.10
CA VAL A 352 -4.66 -2.85 0.98
C VAL A 352 -3.79 -3.84 0.21
N GLY A 353 -4.19 -4.21 -1.01
CA GLY A 353 -3.40 -5.08 -1.88
C GLY A 353 -2.00 -4.52 -2.14
N THR A 354 -1.89 -3.21 -2.43
CA THR A 354 -0.61 -2.54 -2.63
C THR A 354 0.24 -2.54 -1.37
N VAL A 355 -0.27 -2.05 -0.23
CA VAL A 355 0.52 -1.95 1.01
C VAL A 355 0.90 -3.32 1.58
N ALA A 356 0.03 -4.33 1.43
CA ALA A 356 0.34 -5.71 1.84
C ALA A 356 1.40 -6.34 0.93
N THR A 357 1.37 -6.05 -0.38
CA THR A 357 2.42 -6.48 -1.32
C THR A 357 3.77 -5.89 -0.92
N GLU A 358 3.82 -4.59 -0.68
CA GLU A 358 5.04 -3.89 -0.30
C GLU A 358 5.60 -4.41 1.02
N LEU A 359 4.75 -4.61 2.04
CA LEU A 359 5.18 -5.16 3.32
C LEU A 359 5.71 -6.59 3.18
N LEU A 360 4.99 -7.47 2.46
CA LEU A 360 5.45 -8.85 2.26
C LEU A 360 6.77 -8.92 1.49
N SER A 361 6.96 -8.04 0.49
CA SER A 361 8.22 -7.93 -0.23
C SER A 361 9.36 -7.54 0.70
N GLN A 362 9.15 -6.52 1.56
CA GLN A 362 10.17 -6.13 2.54
C GLN A 362 10.46 -7.25 3.53
N LEU A 363 9.43 -7.93 4.06
CA LEU A 363 9.62 -9.07 4.96
C LEU A 363 10.39 -10.21 4.30
N GLN A 364 10.20 -10.43 3.00
CA GLN A 364 10.98 -11.40 2.25
C GLN A 364 12.44 -10.97 2.11
N ASP A 365 12.71 -9.68 1.87
CA ASP A 365 14.08 -9.15 1.81
C ASP A 365 14.78 -9.32 3.16
N TRP A 366 14.10 -9.01 4.26
CA TRP A 366 14.58 -9.27 5.62
C TRP A 366 14.86 -10.76 5.85
N ASN A 367 13.94 -11.65 5.47
CA ASN A 367 14.12 -13.10 5.59
C ASN A 367 15.26 -13.65 4.72
N SER A 368 15.60 -12.94 3.63
CA SER A 368 16.71 -13.33 2.74
C SER A 368 18.07 -12.93 3.30
N ARG A 369 18.13 -11.95 4.22
CA ARG A 369 19.35 -11.59 4.96
C ARG A 369 19.66 -12.62 6.04
N GLN A 370 18.66 -12.92 6.86
CA GLN A 370 18.73 -13.94 7.90
C GLN A 370 17.35 -14.59 8.03
N GLN A 371 17.32 -15.90 7.83
CA GLN A 371 16.08 -16.65 7.74
C GLN A 371 15.41 -16.78 9.12
N PHE A 372 14.21 -16.21 9.26
CA PHE A 372 13.34 -16.39 10.43
C PHE A 372 12.11 -17.26 10.11
N THR A 373 11.79 -17.48 8.83
CA THR A 373 10.71 -18.37 8.39
C THR A 373 11.05 -19.10 7.09
N PRO A 374 10.51 -20.31 6.84
CA PRO A 374 10.63 -20.97 5.54
C PRO A 374 10.12 -20.11 4.38
N HIS A 375 10.85 -20.08 3.25
CA HIS A 375 10.39 -19.40 2.04
C HIS A 375 9.04 -19.90 1.52
N THR A 376 8.69 -21.16 1.84
CA THR A 376 7.39 -21.75 1.48
C THR A 376 6.21 -21.05 2.12
N ASP A 377 6.39 -20.38 3.27
CA ASP A 377 5.29 -19.67 3.95
C ASP A 377 4.82 -18.43 3.17
N PHE A 378 5.66 -17.89 2.29
CA PHE A 378 5.31 -16.79 1.39
C PHE A 378 4.52 -17.27 0.16
N HIS A 379 4.59 -18.55 -0.20
CA HIS A 379 3.95 -19.06 -1.41
C HIS A 379 2.44 -19.23 -1.24
N ALA A 380 1.66 -18.72 -2.19
CA ALA A 380 0.21 -18.87 -2.19
C ALA A 380 -0.20 -20.33 -2.49
N ASP A 381 -1.14 -20.84 -1.69
CA ASP A 381 -1.65 -22.22 -1.79
C ASP A 381 -2.38 -22.48 -3.12
N GLY A 382 -2.88 -21.42 -3.78
CA GLY A 382 -3.66 -21.51 -5.02
C GLY A 382 -2.87 -21.55 -6.32
N VAL A 383 -1.53 -21.59 -6.27
CA VAL A 383 -0.69 -21.64 -7.48
C VAL A 383 -0.70 -23.05 -8.08
N ASN A 384 -1.64 -23.27 -9.00
CA ASN A 384 -1.81 -24.54 -9.73
C ASN A 384 -1.43 -24.39 -11.22
N ASP A 385 -1.54 -25.48 -11.98
CA ASP A 385 -1.21 -25.48 -13.42
C ASP A 385 -2.07 -24.49 -14.23
N PHE A 386 -3.32 -24.25 -13.82
CA PHE A 386 -4.18 -23.24 -14.43
C PHE A 386 -3.59 -21.82 -14.24
N PHE A 387 -3.21 -21.46 -13.01
CA PHE A 387 -2.54 -20.19 -12.74
C PHE A 387 -1.25 -20.05 -13.55
N ILE A 388 -0.42 -21.10 -13.58
CA ILE A 388 0.86 -21.12 -14.33
C ILE A 388 0.63 -20.89 -15.82
N SER A 389 -0.40 -21.52 -16.40
CA SER A 389 -0.75 -21.33 -17.81
C SER A 389 -1.18 -19.89 -18.13
N GLN A 390 -1.99 -19.28 -17.26
CA GLN A 390 -2.43 -17.90 -17.41
C GLN A 390 -1.27 -16.92 -17.22
N ALA A 391 -0.41 -17.13 -16.23
CA ALA A 391 0.73 -16.25 -15.95
C ALA A 391 1.77 -16.24 -17.07
N ALA A 392 1.84 -17.29 -17.88
CA ALA A 392 2.68 -17.34 -19.08
C ALA A 392 2.17 -16.45 -20.22
N MET A 393 0.92 -15.99 -20.17
CA MET A 393 0.30 -15.12 -21.18
C MET A 393 0.31 -13.67 -20.71
N GLU A 394 0.62 -12.74 -21.62
CA GLU A 394 0.55 -11.30 -21.33
C GLU A 394 -0.91 -10.83 -21.18
N GLY A 395 -1.13 -9.84 -20.32
CA GLY A 395 -2.46 -9.22 -20.12
C GLY A 395 -3.44 -10.06 -19.28
N THR A 396 -2.99 -11.15 -18.66
CA THR A 396 -3.81 -11.93 -17.73
C THR A 396 -3.62 -11.44 -16.30
N LYS A 397 -4.66 -11.62 -15.49
CA LYS A 397 -4.63 -11.38 -14.03
C LYS A 397 -3.48 -12.11 -13.35
N ALA A 398 -3.19 -13.35 -13.76
CA ALA A 398 -2.09 -14.14 -13.20
C ALA A 398 -0.70 -13.56 -13.55
N CYS A 399 -0.54 -12.99 -14.74
CA CYS A 399 0.68 -12.32 -15.17
C CYS A 399 0.91 -11.02 -14.39
N ASP A 400 -0.15 -10.27 -14.12
CA ASP A 400 -0.07 -9.06 -13.29
C ASP A 400 0.32 -9.40 -11.84
N ILE A 401 -0.25 -10.47 -11.28
CA ILE A 401 0.16 -10.98 -9.94
C ILE A 401 1.62 -11.42 -9.94
N LEU A 402 2.10 -12.10 -10.98
CA LEU A 402 3.50 -12.50 -11.09
C LEU A 402 4.45 -11.30 -11.07
N LYS A 403 4.06 -10.17 -11.66
CA LYS A 403 4.85 -8.93 -11.66
C LYS A 403 4.75 -8.18 -10.33
N GLN A 404 3.55 -8.10 -9.76
CA GLN A 404 3.29 -7.35 -8.54
C GLN A 404 3.79 -8.06 -7.29
N ALA A 405 3.55 -9.37 -7.17
CA ALA A 405 3.82 -10.17 -5.98
C ALA A 405 4.48 -11.52 -6.33
N PRO A 406 5.69 -11.53 -6.93
CA PRO A 406 6.36 -12.75 -7.39
C PRO A 406 6.66 -13.75 -6.28
N PHE A 407 6.77 -13.28 -5.03
CA PHE A 407 7.03 -14.09 -3.83
C PHE A 407 5.88 -15.01 -3.45
N LEU A 408 4.67 -14.74 -3.93
CA LEU A 408 3.54 -15.66 -3.81
C LEU A 408 3.72 -16.91 -4.67
N ILE A 409 4.65 -16.89 -5.62
CA ILE A 409 4.78 -17.94 -6.64
C ILE A 409 6.09 -18.69 -6.40
N PRO A 410 6.03 -20.02 -6.16
CA PRO A 410 7.22 -20.84 -5.97
C PRO A 410 8.24 -20.65 -7.09
N PHE A 411 9.53 -20.66 -6.74
CA PHE A 411 10.61 -20.48 -7.71
C PHE A 411 10.49 -21.44 -8.91
N THR A 412 10.21 -22.72 -8.66
CA THR A 412 10.03 -23.73 -9.71
C THR A 412 8.88 -23.40 -10.65
N SER A 413 7.78 -22.85 -10.14
CA SER A 413 6.65 -22.36 -10.93
C SER A 413 7.03 -21.14 -11.75
N ARG A 414 7.75 -20.17 -11.18
CA ARG A 414 8.27 -19.00 -11.92
C ARG A 414 9.21 -19.40 -13.06
N VAL A 415 10.10 -20.38 -12.83
CA VAL A 415 10.96 -20.94 -13.88
C VAL A 415 10.14 -21.59 -14.99
N LYS A 416 9.09 -22.35 -14.67
CA LYS A 416 8.17 -22.93 -15.67
C LYS A 416 7.48 -21.84 -16.50
N ILE A 417 6.97 -20.79 -15.85
CA ILE A 417 6.32 -19.66 -16.52
C ILE A 417 7.30 -18.96 -17.48
N PHE A 418 8.48 -18.58 -16.98
CA PHE A 418 9.54 -17.96 -17.77
C PHE A 418 9.96 -18.83 -18.96
N THR A 419 10.13 -20.12 -18.73
CA THR A 419 10.51 -21.09 -19.76
C THR A 419 9.42 -21.28 -20.83
N SER A 420 8.15 -21.16 -20.48
CA SER A 420 7.01 -21.17 -21.39
C SER A 420 6.96 -19.90 -22.26
N GLN A 421 7.13 -18.73 -21.62
CA GLN A 421 7.24 -17.44 -22.32
C GLN A 421 8.40 -17.43 -23.30
N LEU A 422 9.55 -17.99 -22.91
CA LEU A 422 10.70 -18.11 -23.80
C LEU A 422 10.42 -19.01 -25.01
N ALA A 423 9.69 -20.11 -24.81
CA ALA A 423 9.30 -21.01 -25.88
C ALA A 423 8.36 -20.33 -26.89
N SER A 424 7.42 -19.49 -26.42
CA SER A 424 6.51 -18.75 -27.30
C SER A 424 7.24 -17.68 -28.11
N VAL A 425 8.22 -16.98 -27.51
CA VAL A 425 9.11 -16.04 -28.23
C VAL A 425 9.88 -16.77 -29.34
N ARG A 426 10.46 -17.94 -29.04
CA ARG A 426 11.17 -18.76 -30.03
C ARG A 426 10.26 -19.22 -31.16
N GLN A 427 9.01 -19.63 -30.89
CA GLN A 427 8.07 -20.02 -31.94
C GLN A 427 7.73 -18.87 -32.89
N ARG A 428 7.55 -17.65 -32.35
CA ARG A 428 7.32 -16.45 -33.17
C ARG A 428 8.53 -16.11 -34.05
N GLN A 429 9.73 -16.40 -33.57
CA GLN A 429 11.00 -16.09 -34.26
C GLN A 429 11.56 -17.22 -35.11
N GLY A 430 11.05 -18.46 -34.96
CA GLY A 430 11.49 -19.63 -35.74
C GLY A 430 11.25 -19.51 -37.25
N ALA A 431 10.59 -18.44 -37.71
CA ALA A 431 10.48 -18.06 -39.11
C ALA A 431 11.70 -17.28 -39.65
N HIS A 432 12.64 -16.88 -38.80
CA HIS A 432 13.87 -16.19 -39.21
C HIS A 432 15.01 -17.20 -39.31
N GLY A 433 15.43 -17.51 -40.54
CA GLY A 433 16.58 -18.37 -40.81
C GLY A 433 17.89 -17.80 -40.26
N VAL A 434 18.95 -18.62 -40.23
CA VAL A 434 20.29 -18.15 -39.85
C VAL A 434 20.80 -17.18 -40.92
N PHE A 435 20.77 -15.88 -40.63
CA PHE A 435 21.36 -14.88 -41.50
C PHE A 435 22.90 -14.97 -41.48
N PRO A 436 23.58 -14.59 -42.58
CA PRO A 436 25.04 -14.57 -42.63
C PRO A 436 25.69 -13.75 -41.49
N ARG A 437 25.01 -12.70 -41.01
CA ARG A 437 25.47 -11.86 -39.89
C ARG A 437 25.50 -12.58 -38.54
N ASN A 438 24.81 -13.71 -38.40
CA ASN A 438 24.73 -14.48 -37.15
C ASN A 438 25.75 -15.64 -37.11
N ARG A 439 26.75 -15.62 -38.01
CA ARG A 439 27.86 -16.58 -38.05
C ARG A 439 29.11 -15.91 -37.50
N PHE A 440 29.54 -16.34 -36.33
CA PHE A 440 30.67 -15.75 -35.63
C PHE A 440 31.92 -16.57 -35.90
N ARG A 441 33.00 -15.88 -36.30
CA ARG A 441 34.34 -16.47 -36.40
C ARG A 441 35.14 -16.02 -35.18
N ILE A 442 35.53 -16.95 -34.32
CA ILE A 442 36.11 -16.64 -33.00
C ILE A 442 37.50 -17.25 -32.90
N ARG A 443 38.51 -16.45 -32.54
CA ARG A 443 39.82 -16.94 -32.14
C ARG A 443 39.80 -17.24 -30.65
N ARG A 444 40.26 -18.42 -30.23
CA ARG A 444 40.26 -18.82 -28.81
C ARG A 444 41.03 -17.83 -27.93
N ASP A 445 42.17 -17.36 -28.40
CA ASP A 445 43.05 -16.44 -27.67
C ASP A 445 42.52 -14.99 -27.60
N HIS A 446 41.49 -14.65 -28.39
CA HIS A 446 40.87 -13.31 -28.45
C HIS A 446 39.34 -13.42 -28.38
N ILE A 447 38.86 -14.39 -27.60
CA ILE A 447 37.45 -14.78 -27.59
C ILE A 447 36.54 -13.62 -27.18
N LEU A 448 36.99 -12.79 -26.23
CA LEU A 448 36.18 -11.70 -25.70
C LEU A 448 36.06 -10.57 -26.72
N GLU A 449 37.18 -10.17 -27.33
CA GLU A 449 37.24 -9.10 -28.32
C GLU A 449 36.53 -9.49 -29.61
N ASP A 450 36.74 -10.70 -30.12
CA ASP A 450 36.10 -11.18 -31.33
C ASP A 450 34.58 -11.31 -31.15
N ALA A 451 34.14 -11.78 -29.98
CA ALA A 451 32.73 -11.86 -29.65
C ALA A 451 32.11 -10.48 -29.43
N TYR A 452 32.80 -9.56 -28.74
CA TYR A 452 32.36 -8.18 -28.58
C TYR A 452 32.14 -7.50 -29.93
N ASN A 453 33.12 -7.57 -30.82
CA ASN A 453 33.06 -6.93 -32.14
C ASN A 453 31.90 -7.46 -33.00
N GLN A 454 31.62 -8.77 -32.94
CA GLN A 454 30.58 -9.38 -33.77
C GLN A 454 29.18 -9.29 -33.14
N MET A 455 29.07 -9.45 -31.82
CA MET A 455 27.78 -9.44 -31.13
C MET A 455 27.25 -8.03 -30.89
N SER A 456 28.12 -7.04 -30.67
CA SER A 456 27.70 -5.64 -30.52
C SER A 456 27.14 -5.04 -31.82
N ALA A 457 27.46 -5.63 -32.97
CA ALA A 457 26.94 -5.22 -34.28
C ALA A 457 25.52 -5.76 -34.57
N LEU A 458 25.00 -6.68 -33.75
CA LEU A 458 23.69 -7.29 -33.95
C LEU A 458 22.57 -6.43 -33.35
N SER A 459 21.42 -6.41 -34.03
CA SER A 459 20.20 -5.84 -33.46
C SER A 459 19.64 -6.73 -32.34
N GLY A 460 18.74 -6.19 -31.51
CA GLY A 460 18.05 -6.97 -30.48
C GLY A 460 17.24 -8.15 -31.03
N GLU A 461 16.76 -8.06 -32.28
CA GLU A 461 16.07 -9.17 -32.96
C GLU A 461 17.07 -10.24 -33.42
N ASP A 462 18.20 -9.84 -33.99
CA ASP A 462 19.26 -10.75 -34.44
C ASP A 462 19.90 -11.49 -33.26
N LEU A 463 20.08 -10.81 -32.12
CA LEU A 463 20.54 -11.41 -30.86
C LEU A 463 19.56 -12.44 -30.32
N ARG A 464 18.28 -12.42 -30.71
CA ARG A 464 17.34 -13.47 -30.32
C ARG A 464 17.36 -14.67 -31.28
N GLY A 465 17.82 -14.47 -32.52
CA GLY A 465 17.99 -15.54 -33.51
C GLY A 465 19.07 -16.55 -33.17
N LEU A 466 19.20 -17.63 -33.94
CA LEU A 466 20.25 -18.62 -33.76
C LEU A 466 21.62 -18.01 -34.13
N ILE A 467 22.60 -18.11 -33.23
CA ILE A 467 24.01 -17.73 -33.49
C ILE A 467 24.78 -19.02 -33.72
N ARG A 468 25.54 -19.07 -34.82
CA ARG A 468 26.49 -20.15 -35.08
C ARG A 468 27.90 -19.65 -34.84
N VAL A 469 28.70 -20.44 -34.16
CA VAL A 469 30.10 -20.11 -33.87
C VAL A 469 30.99 -21.08 -34.60
N THR A 470 32.04 -20.55 -35.23
CA THR A 470 33.14 -21.30 -35.81
C THR A 470 34.42 -20.81 -35.16
N PHE A 471 35.15 -21.70 -34.51
CA PHE A 471 36.48 -21.37 -34.02
C PHE A 471 37.47 -21.33 -35.19
N VAL A 472 38.35 -20.32 -35.18
CA VAL A 472 39.37 -20.13 -36.21
C VAL A 472 40.74 -19.98 -35.57
N ASN A 473 41.76 -20.51 -36.23
CA ASN A 473 43.15 -20.35 -35.80
C ASN A 473 43.69 -18.94 -36.13
N GLU A 474 44.96 -18.69 -35.79
CA GLU A 474 45.66 -17.42 -36.05
C GLU A 474 45.73 -17.03 -37.55
N PHE A 475 45.65 -18.02 -38.45
CA PHE A 475 45.62 -17.82 -39.91
C PHE A 475 44.19 -17.66 -40.45
N GLY A 476 43.18 -17.70 -39.59
CA GLY A 476 41.77 -17.57 -39.94
C GLY A 476 41.15 -18.84 -40.53
N GLU A 477 41.84 -19.98 -40.47
CA GLU A 477 41.32 -21.26 -40.94
C GLU A 477 40.39 -21.88 -39.89
N GLU A 478 39.34 -22.55 -40.35
CA GLU A 478 38.31 -23.13 -39.47
C GLU A 478 38.86 -24.35 -38.74
N GLU A 479 38.72 -24.35 -37.41
CA GLU A 479 39.01 -25.52 -36.59
C GLU A 479 37.98 -26.63 -36.89
N ALA A 480 38.44 -27.89 -36.95
CA ALA A 480 37.55 -29.01 -37.19
C ALA A 480 36.55 -29.18 -36.03
N GLY A 481 35.27 -28.96 -36.31
CA GLY A 481 34.19 -29.12 -35.33
C GLY A 481 32.86 -29.47 -36.01
N ILE A 482 32.12 -30.40 -35.41
CA ILE A 482 30.77 -30.77 -35.86
C ILE A 482 29.75 -29.99 -35.02
N ASP A 483 29.00 -29.11 -35.67
CA ASP A 483 28.03 -28.18 -35.05
C ASP A 483 26.70 -28.89 -34.68
N SER A 484 26.78 -29.82 -33.73
CA SER A 484 25.63 -30.49 -33.10
C SER A 484 25.16 -29.77 -31.82
N GLY A 485 25.50 -28.49 -31.64
CA GLY A 485 25.25 -27.70 -30.42
C GLY A 485 26.39 -27.68 -29.39
N GLY A 486 27.44 -28.49 -29.57
CA GLY A 486 28.62 -28.48 -28.70
C GLY A 486 29.47 -27.21 -28.83
N ILE A 487 29.71 -26.74 -30.06
CA ILE A 487 30.60 -25.61 -30.32
C ILE A 487 30.09 -24.30 -29.69
N PHE A 488 28.77 -24.05 -29.77
CA PHE A 488 28.17 -22.88 -29.12
C PHE A 488 28.25 -22.97 -27.59
N LYS A 489 28.11 -24.18 -27.03
CA LYS A 489 28.27 -24.41 -25.59
C LYS A 489 29.72 -24.12 -25.17
N ASP A 490 30.70 -24.65 -25.88
CA ASP A 490 32.12 -24.43 -25.60
C ASP A 490 32.46 -22.93 -25.70
N PHE A 491 31.96 -22.26 -26.73
CA PHE A 491 32.06 -20.80 -26.86
C PHE A 491 31.49 -20.06 -25.64
N MET A 492 30.27 -20.40 -25.20
CA MET A 492 29.65 -19.75 -24.04
C MET A 492 30.44 -20.03 -22.74
N GLU A 493 31.02 -21.21 -22.59
CA GLU A 493 31.84 -21.56 -21.43
C GLU A 493 33.17 -20.79 -21.42
N ASP A 494 33.89 -20.78 -22.55
CA ASP A 494 35.18 -20.12 -22.70
C ASP A 494 35.06 -18.59 -22.58
N ILE A 495 34.02 -17.99 -23.19
CA ILE A 495 33.82 -16.55 -23.10
C ILE A 495 33.40 -16.12 -21.69
N THR A 496 32.60 -16.92 -21.00
CA THR A 496 32.20 -16.64 -19.61
C THR A 496 33.44 -16.69 -18.72
N ARG A 497 34.27 -17.73 -18.87
CA ARG A 497 35.53 -17.86 -18.14
C ARG A 497 36.46 -16.67 -18.37
N ALA A 498 36.63 -16.22 -19.62
CA ALA A 498 37.47 -15.08 -19.95
C ALA A 498 36.88 -13.75 -19.43
N ALA A 499 35.57 -13.55 -19.54
CA ALA A 499 34.87 -12.33 -19.14
C ALA A 499 34.91 -12.07 -17.64
N PHE A 500 34.78 -13.13 -16.85
CA PHE A 500 34.69 -13.07 -15.39
C PHE A 500 36.03 -13.37 -14.70
N ASP A 501 37.11 -13.56 -15.46
CA ASP A 501 38.45 -13.65 -14.91
C ASP A 501 38.85 -12.31 -14.27
N VAL A 502 39.20 -12.35 -12.98
CA VAL A 502 39.69 -11.20 -12.22
C VAL A 502 40.95 -10.60 -12.84
N TRP A 503 41.76 -11.40 -13.54
CA TRP A 503 42.97 -10.94 -14.25
C TRP A 503 42.64 -10.14 -15.50
N TYR A 504 41.48 -10.39 -16.13
CA TYR A 504 41.02 -9.56 -17.24
C TYR A 504 40.66 -8.15 -16.76
N GLY A 505 40.33 -7.97 -15.48
CA GLY A 505 40.22 -6.65 -14.85
C GLY A 505 38.85 -5.96 -14.98
N LEU A 506 37.85 -6.62 -15.56
CA LEU A 506 36.45 -6.14 -15.56
C LEU A 506 35.74 -6.44 -14.23
N PHE A 507 36.07 -7.55 -13.56
CA PHE A 507 35.49 -7.94 -12.28
C PHE A 507 36.55 -8.05 -11.19
N LYS A 508 36.08 -7.97 -9.94
CA LYS A 508 36.83 -8.29 -8.73
C LYS A 508 36.02 -9.29 -7.92
N GLU A 509 36.67 -9.88 -6.93
CA GLU A 509 36.09 -10.93 -6.09
C GLU A 509 36.10 -10.47 -4.62
N THR A 510 35.03 -10.78 -3.90
CA THR A 510 34.97 -10.59 -2.44
C THR A 510 35.77 -11.68 -1.70
N SER A 511 35.93 -11.55 -0.39
CA SER A 511 36.53 -12.62 0.44
C SER A 511 35.76 -13.94 0.36
N ASP A 512 34.47 -13.89 0.04
CA ASP A 512 33.57 -15.04 -0.04
C ASP A 512 33.47 -15.60 -1.48
N HIS A 513 34.39 -15.22 -2.35
CA HIS A 513 34.47 -15.68 -3.73
C HIS A 513 33.29 -15.24 -4.63
N LEU A 514 32.67 -14.09 -4.32
CA LEU A 514 31.59 -13.51 -5.13
C LEU A 514 32.13 -12.40 -6.05
N LEU A 515 31.76 -12.46 -7.33
CA LEU A 515 32.20 -11.47 -8.32
C LEU A 515 31.37 -10.18 -8.26
N TYR A 516 32.04 -9.05 -8.44
CA TYR A 516 31.43 -7.74 -8.58
C TYR A 516 32.19 -6.86 -9.59
N PRO A 517 31.55 -5.88 -10.25
CA PRO A 517 32.21 -5.02 -11.22
C PRO A 517 33.40 -4.28 -10.61
N ASN A 518 34.57 -4.32 -11.27
CA ASN A 518 35.77 -3.65 -10.78
C ASN A 518 35.62 -2.12 -10.91
N PRO A 519 35.65 -1.34 -9.79
CA PRO A 519 35.54 0.11 -9.86
C PRO A 519 36.71 0.78 -10.59
N GLY A 520 37.86 0.10 -10.70
CA GLY A 520 39.03 0.55 -11.43
C GLY A 520 39.11 0.05 -12.88
N SER A 521 38.06 -0.59 -13.41
CA SER A 521 38.05 -1.18 -14.76
C SER A 521 38.44 -0.18 -15.86
N GLY A 522 38.09 1.10 -15.71
CA GLY A 522 38.48 2.15 -16.67
C GLY A 522 39.94 2.53 -16.73
N MET A 523 40.74 2.12 -15.74
CA MET A 523 42.19 2.28 -15.80
C MET A 523 42.86 1.15 -16.60
N ILE A 524 42.14 0.05 -16.83
CA ILE A 524 42.62 -1.14 -17.53
C ILE A 524 42.08 -1.15 -18.96
N HIS A 525 40.78 -0.88 -19.11
CA HIS A 525 40.06 -0.90 -20.38
C HIS A 525 39.33 0.42 -20.61
N GLU A 526 39.70 1.15 -21.67
CA GLU A 526 39.01 2.37 -22.07
C GLU A 526 37.53 2.12 -22.40
N GLN A 527 37.23 0.94 -22.95
CA GLN A 527 35.88 0.53 -23.37
C GLN A 527 35.14 -0.32 -22.32
N HIS A 528 35.50 -0.24 -21.03
CA HIS A 528 34.93 -1.12 -20.00
C HIS A 528 33.39 -1.03 -19.90
N ILE A 529 32.79 0.14 -20.11
CA ILE A 529 31.33 0.31 -20.06
C ILE A 529 30.65 -0.49 -21.18
N GLN A 530 31.23 -0.45 -22.38
CA GLN A 530 30.74 -1.21 -23.52
C GLN A 530 30.92 -2.71 -23.30
N PHE A 531 32.03 -3.13 -22.70
CA PHE A 531 32.21 -4.51 -22.25
C PHE A 531 31.14 -4.92 -21.24
N PHE A 532 30.83 -4.11 -20.21
CA PHE A 532 29.76 -4.45 -19.27
C PHE A 532 28.39 -4.59 -19.95
N HIS A 533 28.07 -3.68 -20.88
CA HIS A 533 26.82 -3.80 -21.66
C HIS A 533 26.79 -5.10 -22.46
N PHE A 534 27.88 -5.43 -23.16
CA PHE A 534 28.04 -6.68 -23.90
C PHE A 534 27.93 -7.91 -22.99
N LEU A 535 28.61 -7.91 -21.85
CA LEU A 535 28.57 -9.02 -20.90
C LEU A 535 27.18 -9.22 -20.29
N GLY A 536 26.37 -8.17 -20.15
CA GLY A 536 24.95 -8.30 -19.79
C GLY A 536 24.14 -9.10 -20.82
N THR A 537 24.53 -9.10 -22.10
CA THR A 537 23.82 -9.84 -23.16
C THR A 537 24.15 -11.33 -23.20
N LEU A 538 25.32 -11.74 -22.70
CA LEU A 538 25.77 -13.14 -22.73
C LEU A 538 24.91 -14.07 -21.85
N PRO A 539 24.68 -13.79 -20.54
CA PRO A 539 23.76 -14.59 -19.73
C PRO A 539 22.34 -14.61 -20.30
N ALA A 540 21.87 -13.48 -20.82
CA ALA A 540 20.56 -13.39 -21.48
C ALA A 540 20.47 -14.33 -22.69
N LYS A 541 21.53 -14.40 -23.50
CA LYS A 541 21.64 -15.33 -24.63
C LYS A 541 21.67 -16.79 -24.18
N GLY A 542 22.44 -17.11 -23.12
CA GLY A 542 22.50 -18.45 -22.53
C GLY A 542 21.12 -18.94 -22.06
N LEU A 543 20.42 -18.08 -21.30
CA LEU A 543 19.04 -18.31 -20.87
C LEU A 543 18.11 -18.50 -22.09
N LEU A 544 18.23 -17.64 -23.11
CA LEU A 544 17.42 -17.71 -24.32
C LEU A 544 17.61 -19.01 -25.11
N ILE A 545 18.75 -19.71 -25.03
CA ILE A 545 19.01 -20.97 -25.74
C ILE A 545 18.82 -22.20 -24.84
N ARG A 546 18.44 -22.03 -23.55
CA ARG A 546 18.33 -23.13 -22.55
C ARG A 546 19.67 -23.88 -22.35
N HIS A 547 20.79 -23.16 -22.43
CA HIS A 547 22.05 -23.69 -21.95
C HIS A 547 22.26 -23.21 -20.52
N ASN A 548 22.49 -24.13 -19.59
CA ASN A 548 23.04 -23.79 -18.28
C ASN A 548 24.47 -23.31 -18.54
N VAL A 549 24.65 -22.01 -18.61
CA VAL A 549 25.98 -21.40 -18.51
C VAL A 549 26.32 -21.42 -17.04
N THR A 550 27.37 -22.14 -16.68
CA THR A 550 27.97 -22.00 -15.34
C THR A 550 28.65 -20.63 -15.34
N LEU A 551 28.03 -19.67 -14.67
CA LEU A 551 28.61 -18.35 -14.41
C LEU A 551 29.63 -18.45 -13.29
#